data_AF-A0A4R5QII8-F1
#
_entry.id   AF-A0A4R5QII8-F1
#
_cell.length_a   1.000
_cell.length_b   1.000
_cell.length_c   1.000
_cell.angle_alpha   90.00
_cell.angle_beta   90.00
_cell.angle_gamma   90.00
#
_symmetry.space_group_name_H-M   'P 1'
#
loop_
_entity.id
_entity.type
_entity.pdbx_description
1 polymer ?
#
loop_
_entity_poly.entity_id
_entity_poly.type
_entity_poly.pdbx_seq_one_letter_code
_entity_poly.pdbx_strand_id
1 'polypeptide(L)'
;MRRRAALLATAALAPAAALGQVVASPGKGEFWFDPTQLPSFTGTVERYLPNPRGETDALIFREGPQIVFPPDIADAVRQAAPPGKPLVAWGIRARSAPVITMLAFAPSADAAPTVLDRFYWRLGGRQPLEHAAHLAVAGTVKQPYYTPQGEVAGAVLEDGTVVLVPQGAAEGAKDLLKAGAKLAAEGIGSEGEAGRALLASALGEAPGALKPLPR
;
A
#
# COMPACT_ATOMS: atom_id res chain seq x y z
N MET A 1 53.93 -72.44 -19.53
CA MET A 1 52.97 -72.57 -20.65
C MET A 1 51.80 -73.44 -20.23
N ARG A 2 50.62 -72.83 -20.00
CA ARG A 2 49.29 -73.48 -20.10
C ARG A 2 48.23 -72.39 -19.96
N ARG A 3 47.56 -72.11 -21.09
CA ARG A 3 46.51 -71.11 -21.28
C ARG A 3 45.19 -71.64 -20.71
N ARG A 4 44.48 -70.86 -19.89
CA ARG A 4 43.03 -70.96 -19.64
C ARG A 4 42.54 -69.54 -19.34
N ALA A 5 41.90 -68.91 -20.31
CA ALA A 5 40.46 -68.92 -20.56
C ALA A 5 39.85 -67.63 -19.98
N ALA A 6 39.58 -66.70 -20.89
CA ALA A 6 38.95 -65.42 -20.62
C ALA A 6 37.47 -65.61 -20.28
N LEU A 7 36.99 -64.87 -19.28
CA LEU A 7 35.57 -64.58 -19.09
C LEU A 7 35.45 -63.06 -18.94
N LEU A 8 34.97 -62.46 -20.01
CA LEU A 8 34.50 -61.07 -20.08
C LEU A 8 33.23 -60.96 -19.26
N ALA A 9 33.28 -60.23 -18.15
CA ALA A 9 32.09 -59.75 -17.44
C ALA A 9 31.86 -58.28 -17.83
N THR A 10 30.98 -58.07 -18.80
CA THR A 10 30.41 -56.76 -19.12
C THR A 10 29.43 -56.35 -18.03
N ALA A 11 29.87 -55.50 -17.10
CA ALA A 11 28.98 -54.81 -16.18
C ALA A 11 28.35 -53.61 -16.90
N ALA A 12 27.07 -53.73 -17.24
CA ALA A 12 26.29 -52.63 -17.80
C ALA A 12 26.08 -51.54 -16.74
N LEU A 13 26.51 -50.33 -17.07
CA LEU A 13 26.22 -49.09 -16.33
C LEU A 13 24.73 -48.79 -16.46
N ALA A 14 23.97 -48.87 -15.36
CA ALA A 14 22.64 -48.28 -15.30
C ALA A 14 22.77 -46.78 -14.96
N PRO A 15 22.09 -45.86 -15.68
CA PRO A 15 22.07 -44.46 -15.27
C PRO A 15 21.23 -44.35 -14.00
N ALA A 16 21.86 -43.92 -12.91
CA ALA A 16 21.13 -43.47 -11.73
C ALA A 16 20.32 -42.24 -12.16
N ALA A 17 19.01 -42.43 -12.34
CA ALA A 17 18.08 -41.33 -12.47
C ALA A 17 18.24 -40.46 -11.23
N ALA A 18 18.83 -39.28 -11.41
CA ALA A 18 18.79 -38.22 -10.41
C ALA A 18 17.31 -37.92 -10.18
N LEU A 19 16.76 -38.46 -9.10
CA LEU A 19 15.50 -38.00 -8.55
C LEU A 19 15.73 -36.54 -8.21
N GLY A 20 15.35 -35.66 -9.13
CA GLY A 20 15.25 -34.24 -8.87
C GLY A 20 14.43 -34.11 -7.60
N GLN A 21 15.07 -33.60 -6.54
CA GLN A 21 14.36 -33.24 -5.34
C GLN A 21 13.36 -32.18 -5.78
N VAL A 22 12.09 -32.57 -5.85
CA VAL A 22 10.97 -31.64 -5.96
C VAL A 22 11.11 -30.76 -4.73
N VAL A 23 11.64 -29.55 -4.93
CA VAL A 23 11.59 -28.51 -3.92
C VAL A 23 10.11 -28.33 -3.64
N ALA A 24 9.70 -28.72 -2.43
CA ALA A 24 8.33 -28.59 -1.99
C ALA A 24 7.89 -27.14 -2.20
N SER A 25 6.85 -26.92 -3.00
CA SER A 25 6.24 -25.61 -3.16
C SER A 25 5.91 -25.04 -1.77
N PRO A 26 6.26 -23.77 -1.48
CA PRO A 26 5.90 -23.17 -0.21
C PRO A 26 4.38 -22.97 -0.18
N GLY A 27 3.72 -23.60 0.79
CA GLY A 27 2.36 -23.31 1.24
C GLY A 27 1.23 -23.94 0.41
N LYS A 28 0.66 -25.03 0.92
CA LYS A 28 -0.77 -25.30 0.68
C LYS A 28 -1.54 -24.09 1.22
N GLY A 29 -2.15 -23.31 0.34
CA GLY A 29 -2.88 -22.10 0.71
C GLY A 29 -3.87 -22.37 1.84
N GLU A 30 -3.79 -21.56 2.89
CA GLU A 30 -4.74 -21.53 4.01
C GLU A 30 -6.17 -21.17 3.55
N PHE A 31 -6.29 -20.64 2.33
CA PHE A 31 -7.54 -20.19 1.73
C PHE A 31 -8.00 -21.13 0.61
N TRP A 32 -9.32 -21.20 0.41
CA TRP A 32 -9.95 -21.98 -0.67
C TRP A 32 -9.71 -21.40 -2.08
N PHE A 33 -8.94 -20.32 -2.20
CA PHE A 33 -8.55 -19.66 -3.45
C PHE A 33 -7.06 -19.28 -3.42
N ASP A 34 -6.47 -19.11 -4.60
CA ASP A 34 -5.10 -18.63 -4.76
C ASP A 34 -5.10 -17.10 -4.97
N PRO A 35 -4.59 -16.29 -4.02
CA PRO A 35 -4.58 -14.83 -4.14
C PRO A 35 -3.70 -14.34 -5.30
N THR A 36 -2.77 -15.14 -5.80
CA THR A 36 -1.89 -14.74 -6.90
C THR A 36 -2.61 -14.65 -8.25
N GLN A 37 -3.83 -15.19 -8.35
CA GLN A 37 -4.71 -15.08 -9.52
C GLN A 37 -5.39 -13.71 -9.64
N LEU A 38 -5.32 -12.87 -8.60
CA LEU A 38 -5.79 -11.49 -8.66
C LEU A 38 -4.81 -10.62 -9.49
N PRO A 39 -5.26 -9.47 -10.01
CA PRO A 39 -4.34 -8.49 -10.59
C PRO A 39 -3.26 -8.07 -9.59
N SER A 40 -1.99 -8.19 -9.99
CA SER A 40 -0.83 -7.83 -9.18
C SER A 40 -0.26 -6.46 -9.58
N PHE A 41 0.17 -5.69 -8.59
CA PHE A 41 0.83 -4.40 -8.74
C PHE A 41 2.12 -4.41 -7.94
N THR A 42 3.25 -4.22 -8.61
CA THR A 42 4.57 -4.17 -7.95
C THR A 42 5.09 -2.75 -7.96
N GLY A 43 5.64 -2.30 -6.84
CA GLY A 43 6.27 -0.99 -6.74
C GLY A 43 7.24 -0.91 -5.56
N THR A 44 7.98 0.18 -5.52
CA THR A 44 8.86 0.50 -4.39
C THR A 44 8.07 1.35 -3.41
N VAL A 45 7.98 0.93 -2.14
CA VAL A 45 7.32 1.72 -1.10
C VAL A 45 8.06 3.04 -0.93
N GLU A 46 7.44 4.16 -1.27
CA GLU A 46 8.01 5.48 -1.02
C GLU A 46 7.76 5.90 0.42
N ARG A 47 6.49 5.83 0.84
CA ARG A 47 6.06 6.24 2.17
C ARG A 47 4.73 5.62 2.56
N TYR A 48 4.53 5.49 3.86
CA TYR A 48 3.24 5.20 4.47
C TYR A 48 2.49 6.49 4.75
N LEU A 49 1.16 6.43 4.72
CA LEU A 49 0.28 7.59 4.90
C LEU A 49 -0.55 7.43 6.18
N PRO A 50 -0.42 8.35 7.14
CA PRO A 50 -1.30 8.40 8.30
C PRO A 50 -2.69 8.90 7.91
N ASN A 51 -3.68 8.56 8.71
CA ASN A 51 -5.02 9.13 8.67
C ASN A 51 -5.25 10.05 9.89
N PRO A 52 -6.30 10.89 9.90
CA PRO A 52 -6.56 11.82 11.00
C PRO A 52 -6.75 11.20 12.39
N ARG A 53 -6.87 9.87 12.51
CA ARG A 53 -6.89 9.14 13.79
C ARG A 53 -5.51 8.74 14.31
N GLY A 54 -4.46 8.94 13.52
CA GLY A 54 -3.10 8.52 13.86
C GLY A 54 -2.79 7.10 13.42
N GLU A 55 -3.68 6.45 12.68
CA GLU A 55 -3.44 5.12 12.12
C GLU A 55 -2.85 5.24 10.71
N THR A 56 -2.21 4.19 10.22
CA THR A 56 -1.74 4.12 8.83
C THR A 56 -2.68 3.24 8.02
N ASP A 57 -3.23 3.74 6.93
CA ASP A 57 -4.19 2.99 6.10
C ASP A 57 -3.94 3.07 4.59
N ALA A 58 -2.84 3.70 4.23
CA ALA A 58 -2.37 3.74 2.86
C ALA A 58 -0.85 3.83 2.80
N LEU A 59 -0.31 3.57 1.61
CA LEU A 59 1.06 3.90 1.24
C LEU A 59 1.08 4.43 -0.20
N ILE A 60 2.19 5.05 -0.57
CA ILE A 60 2.47 5.48 -1.94
C ILE A 60 3.63 4.65 -2.47
N PHE A 61 3.45 4.10 -3.66
CA PHE A 61 4.56 3.61 -4.47
C PHE A 61 5.30 4.77 -5.12
N ARG A 62 6.62 4.67 -5.20
CA ARG A 62 7.48 5.65 -5.87
C ARG A 62 7.08 5.85 -7.34
N GLU A 63 6.51 4.81 -7.93
CA GLU A 63 5.99 4.79 -9.29
C GLU A 63 4.69 5.59 -9.44
N GLY A 64 4.10 6.07 -8.34
CA GLY A 64 2.92 6.94 -8.32
C GLY A 64 1.70 6.36 -7.60
N PRO A 65 1.32 5.08 -7.79
CA PRO A 65 0.08 4.56 -7.24
C PRO A 65 -0.02 4.63 -5.71
N GLN A 66 -1.22 4.99 -5.24
CA GLN A 66 -1.62 4.84 -3.84
C GLN A 66 -2.13 3.42 -3.61
N ILE A 67 -1.66 2.75 -2.56
CA ILE A 67 -2.19 1.48 -2.10
C ILE A 67 -2.98 1.75 -0.82
N VAL A 68 -4.23 1.29 -0.75
CA VAL A 68 -5.11 1.46 0.43
C VAL A 68 -5.39 0.09 1.04
N PHE A 69 -5.40 0.04 2.36
CA PHE A 69 -5.55 -1.17 3.12
C PHE A 69 -6.10 -0.91 4.54
N PRO A 70 -6.65 -1.93 5.24
CA PRO A 70 -7.09 -1.78 6.61
C PRO A 70 -5.99 -1.31 7.58
N PRO A 71 -6.28 -0.42 8.56
CA PRO A 71 -5.28 0.00 9.54
C PRO A 71 -4.64 -1.11 10.38
N ASP A 72 -5.39 -2.19 10.67
CA ASP A 72 -4.97 -3.31 11.52
C ASP A 72 -3.82 -4.14 10.92
N ILE A 73 -3.58 -4.06 9.60
CA ILE A 73 -2.48 -4.77 8.94
C ILE A 73 -1.26 -3.88 8.65
N ALA A 74 -1.31 -2.59 8.99
CA ALA A 74 -0.30 -1.62 8.58
C ALA A 74 1.12 -2.01 9.02
N ASP A 75 1.26 -2.55 10.23
CA ASP A 75 2.55 -3.01 10.77
C ASP A 75 3.09 -4.23 10.02
N ALA A 76 2.21 -5.18 9.65
CA ALA A 76 2.60 -6.34 8.86
C ALA A 76 3.08 -5.93 7.46
N VAL A 77 2.40 -4.97 6.82
CA VAL A 77 2.83 -4.42 5.52
C VAL A 77 4.16 -3.69 5.66
N ARG A 78 4.35 -2.89 6.72
CA ARG A 78 5.60 -2.17 7.00
C ARG A 78 6.76 -3.10 7.28
N GLN A 79 6.52 -4.20 7.97
CA GLN A 79 7.53 -5.22 8.24
C GLN A 79 7.93 -5.96 6.95
N ALA A 80 6.96 -6.27 6.08
CA ALA A 80 7.24 -6.91 4.80
C ALA A 80 7.97 -5.98 3.83
N ALA A 81 7.59 -4.70 3.76
CA ALA A 81 8.16 -3.73 2.84
C ALA A 81 8.39 -2.35 3.48
N PRO A 82 9.46 -2.17 4.27
CA PRO A 82 9.85 -0.83 4.74
C PRO A 82 10.02 0.18 3.60
N PRO A 83 9.99 1.50 3.87
CA PRO A 83 10.30 2.50 2.85
C PRO A 83 11.61 2.21 2.10
N GLY A 84 11.57 2.31 0.77
CA GLY A 84 12.65 1.94 -0.14
C GLY A 84 12.71 0.46 -0.54
N LYS A 85 11.81 -0.39 -0.02
CA LYS A 85 11.73 -1.82 -0.39
C LYS A 85 10.58 -2.09 -1.37
N PRO A 86 10.70 -3.17 -2.17
CA PRO A 86 9.62 -3.58 -3.06
C PRO A 86 8.45 -4.17 -2.27
N LEU A 87 7.25 -4.02 -2.82
CA LEU A 87 6.03 -4.68 -2.38
C LEU A 87 5.27 -5.16 -3.62
N VAL A 88 4.78 -6.40 -3.56
CA VAL A 88 3.77 -6.91 -4.48
C VAL A 88 2.43 -6.80 -3.77
N ALA A 89 1.50 -6.06 -4.37
CA ALA A 89 0.13 -5.93 -3.91
C ALA A 89 -0.82 -6.58 -4.92
N TRP A 90 -1.59 -7.56 -4.46
CA TRP A 90 -2.70 -8.12 -5.24
C TRP A 90 -3.98 -7.43 -4.84
N GLY A 91 -4.78 -7.00 -5.82
CA GLY A 91 -5.96 -6.21 -5.49
C GLY A 91 -6.72 -5.64 -6.68
N ILE A 92 -7.52 -4.60 -6.38
CA ILE A 92 -8.40 -3.97 -7.34
C ILE A 92 -7.96 -2.53 -7.55
N ARG A 93 -7.62 -2.17 -8.80
CA ARG A 93 -7.33 -0.79 -9.17
C ARG A 93 -8.62 -0.03 -9.53
N ALA A 94 -8.77 1.18 -9.01
CA ALA A 94 -9.87 2.06 -9.40
C ALA A 94 -9.79 2.45 -10.88
N ARG A 95 -10.93 2.68 -11.52
CA ARG A 95 -10.98 3.02 -12.96
C ARG A 95 -10.47 4.44 -13.25
N SER A 96 -10.74 5.38 -12.36
CA SER A 96 -10.55 6.82 -12.58
C SER A 96 -9.27 7.39 -11.96
N ALA A 97 -8.53 6.60 -11.18
CA ALA A 97 -7.39 7.10 -10.41
C ALA A 97 -6.29 6.04 -10.22
N PRO A 98 -5.03 6.44 -9.97
CA PRO A 98 -3.93 5.53 -9.67
C PRO A 98 -4.01 5.06 -8.20
N VAL A 99 -5.11 4.42 -7.80
CA VAL A 99 -5.30 3.85 -6.47
C VAL A 99 -5.67 2.37 -6.56
N ILE A 100 -5.08 1.57 -5.67
CA ILE A 100 -5.27 0.12 -5.60
C ILE A 100 -5.76 -0.22 -4.20
N THR A 101 -6.88 -0.93 -4.13
CA THR A 101 -7.36 -1.55 -2.88
C THR A 101 -6.68 -2.91 -2.76
N MET A 102 -5.80 -3.05 -1.76
CA MET A 102 -5.02 -4.27 -1.55
C MET A 102 -5.86 -5.35 -0.88
N LEU A 103 -5.68 -6.60 -1.34
CA LEU A 103 -6.36 -7.81 -0.86
C LEU A 103 -5.38 -8.88 -0.41
N ALA A 104 -4.17 -8.87 -0.97
CA ALA A 104 -3.04 -9.64 -0.46
C ALA A 104 -1.74 -8.90 -0.76
N PHE A 105 -0.67 -9.23 -0.06
CA PHE A 105 0.65 -8.64 -0.28
C PHE A 105 1.80 -9.60 0.00
N ALA A 106 2.96 -9.31 -0.58
CA ALA A 106 4.20 -10.02 -0.33
C ALA A 106 5.42 -9.11 -0.59
N PRO A 107 6.57 -9.36 0.05
CA PRO A 107 7.80 -8.60 -0.23
C PRO A 107 8.38 -8.85 -1.63
N SER A 108 7.98 -9.93 -2.30
CA SER A 108 8.38 -10.28 -3.68
C SER A 108 7.38 -11.25 -4.30
N ALA A 109 7.44 -11.44 -5.62
CA ALA A 109 6.53 -12.34 -6.34
C ALA A 109 6.73 -13.82 -6.00
N ASP A 110 7.93 -14.20 -5.53
CA ASP A 110 8.26 -15.58 -5.16
C ASP A 110 7.91 -15.92 -3.70
N ALA A 111 7.52 -14.91 -2.90
CA ALA A 111 7.14 -15.09 -1.51
C ALA A 111 5.65 -15.46 -1.38
N ALA A 112 5.33 -16.28 -0.38
CA ALA A 112 3.94 -16.61 -0.07
C ALA A 112 3.13 -15.34 0.26
N PRO A 113 2.01 -15.07 -0.42
CA PRO A 113 1.20 -13.89 -0.15
C PRO A 113 0.50 -13.96 1.21
N THR A 114 0.52 -12.84 1.95
CA THR A 114 -0.36 -12.62 3.10
C THR A 114 -1.68 -12.06 2.59
N VAL A 115 -2.77 -12.78 2.82
CA VAL A 115 -4.14 -12.36 2.46
C VAL A 115 -4.73 -11.52 3.59
N LEU A 116 -5.46 -10.47 3.23
CA LEU A 116 -6.18 -9.63 4.18
C LEU A 116 -7.53 -10.26 4.56
N ASP A 117 -7.85 -10.29 5.85
CA ASP A 117 -9.13 -10.81 6.35
C ASP A 117 -10.33 -9.93 6.00
N ARG A 118 -10.09 -8.66 5.66
CA ARG A 118 -11.13 -7.65 5.45
C ARG A 118 -10.88 -6.82 4.20
N PHE A 119 -11.90 -6.70 3.37
CA PHE A 119 -11.92 -5.75 2.27
C PHE A 119 -12.08 -4.31 2.79
N TYR A 120 -11.13 -3.44 2.45
CA TYR A 120 -11.16 -2.02 2.81
C TYR A 120 -11.68 -1.14 1.66
N TRP A 121 -12.97 -1.30 1.35
CA TRP A 121 -13.62 -0.63 0.21
C TRP A 121 -14.32 0.67 0.61
N ARG A 122 -14.23 1.12 1.87
CA ARG A 122 -14.71 2.44 2.31
C ARG A 122 -13.72 3.02 3.29
N LEU A 123 -13.45 4.33 3.16
CA LEU A 123 -12.64 5.09 4.11
C LEU A 123 -13.42 5.46 5.38
N GLY A 124 -14.14 4.48 5.93
CA GLY A 124 -14.92 4.64 7.14
C GLY A 124 -14.01 4.77 8.36
N GLY A 125 -14.54 5.43 9.39
CA GLY A 125 -13.92 5.40 10.71
C GLY A 125 -12.61 6.17 10.80
N ARG A 126 -12.39 7.21 9.99
CA ARG A 126 -11.23 8.14 10.07
C ARG A 126 -11.51 9.41 10.89
N GLN A 127 -12.66 9.44 11.57
CA GLN A 127 -13.02 10.54 12.47
C GLN A 127 -11.96 10.65 13.56
N PRO A 128 -11.34 11.83 13.74
CA PRO A 128 -10.31 12.02 14.74
C PRO A 128 -10.78 11.57 16.13
N LEU A 129 -9.86 11.00 16.91
CA LEU A 129 -10.15 10.55 18.28
C LEU A 129 -10.41 11.75 19.21
N GLU A 130 -10.96 11.50 20.40
CA GLU A 130 -11.25 12.56 21.39
C GLU A 130 -10.03 13.39 21.81
N HIS A 131 -8.81 12.87 21.63
CA HIS A 131 -7.53 13.54 21.91
C HIS A 131 -6.87 14.14 20.66
N ALA A 132 -7.61 14.28 19.56
CA ALA A 132 -7.06 14.84 18.34
C ALA A 132 -6.70 16.33 18.50
N ALA A 133 -5.54 16.71 17.96
CA ALA A 133 -5.03 18.07 18.06
C ALA A 133 -5.63 18.96 16.96
N HIS A 134 -5.77 20.25 17.25
CA HIS A 134 -5.92 21.25 16.22
C HIS A 134 -4.57 21.44 15.52
N LEU A 135 -4.50 21.12 14.24
CA LEU A 135 -3.30 21.23 13.43
C LEU A 135 -3.49 22.30 12.35
N ALA A 136 -2.43 23.04 12.08
CA ALA A 136 -2.29 23.90 10.92
C ALA A 136 -1.08 23.45 10.11
N VAL A 137 -1.27 23.28 8.80
CA VAL A 137 -0.24 22.80 7.87
C VAL A 137 -0.20 23.70 6.65
N ALA A 138 0.97 23.81 6.02
CA ALA A 138 1.12 24.44 4.72
C ALA A 138 2.24 23.77 3.93
N GLY A 139 2.07 23.64 2.62
CA GLY A 139 3.08 23.02 1.75
C GLY A 139 2.66 22.95 0.29
N THR A 140 3.43 22.21 -0.49
CA THR A 140 3.08 21.87 -1.88
C THR A 140 2.43 20.49 -1.90
N VAL A 141 1.37 20.32 -2.67
CA VAL A 141 0.73 19.02 -2.87
C VAL A 141 1.60 18.14 -3.76
N LYS A 142 1.96 16.96 -3.28
CA LYS A 142 2.62 15.91 -4.06
C LYS A 142 1.62 15.22 -4.99
N GLN A 143 0.51 14.75 -4.43
CA GLN A 143 -0.59 14.14 -5.19
C GLN A 143 -1.92 14.23 -4.42
N PRO A 144 -3.07 14.11 -5.10
CA PRO A 144 -4.34 13.93 -4.43
C PRO A 144 -4.33 12.66 -3.56
N TYR A 145 -4.99 12.69 -2.42
CA TYR A 145 -5.29 11.50 -1.64
C TYR A 145 -6.58 10.89 -2.16
N TYR A 146 -6.57 9.59 -2.49
CA TYR A 146 -7.72 8.93 -3.11
C TYR A 146 -8.54 8.03 -2.16
N THR A 147 -9.83 7.92 -2.42
CA THR A 147 -10.67 6.84 -1.89
C THR A 147 -10.36 5.51 -2.62
N PRO A 148 -10.75 4.34 -2.07
CA PRO A 148 -10.67 3.06 -2.77
C PRO A 148 -11.40 3.05 -4.12
N GLN A 149 -12.41 3.91 -4.28
CA GLN A 149 -13.19 4.09 -5.51
C GLN A 149 -12.47 4.96 -6.55
N GLY A 150 -11.40 5.65 -6.17
CA GLY A 150 -10.68 6.59 -7.03
C GLY A 150 -11.25 8.01 -7.04
N GLU A 151 -12.02 8.38 -6.02
CA GLU A 151 -12.45 9.76 -5.79
C GLU A 151 -11.37 10.52 -5.01
N VAL A 152 -11.29 11.84 -5.19
CA VAL A 152 -10.39 12.68 -4.38
C VAL A 152 -11.00 12.85 -2.98
N ALA A 153 -10.25 12.45 -1.96
CA ALA A 153 -10.63 12.61 -0.55
C ALA A 153 -9.79 13.69 0.17
N GLY A 154 -8.80 14.26 -0.51
CA GLY A 154 -7.84 15.19 0.08
C GLY A 154 -6.57 15.30 -0.74
N ALA A 155 -5.47 15.63 -0.06
CA ALA A 155 -4.14 15.78 -0.64
C ALA A 155 -3.05 15.20 0.28
N VAL A 156 -1.96 14.77 -0.34
CA VAL A 156 -0.70 14.43 0.33
C VAL A 156 0.31 15.52 -0.01
N LEU A 157 0.88 16.17 0.99
CA LEU A 157 1.94 17.17 0.81
C LEU A 157 3.30 16.50 0.52
N GLU A 158 4.25 17.26 -0.01
CA GLU A 158 5.61 16.76 -0.32
C GLU A 158 6.37 16.20 0.89
N ASP A 159 6.11 16.73 2.09
CA ASP A 159 6.68 16.21 3.34
C ASP A 159 6.02 14.90 3.80
N GLY A 160 4.88 14.52 3.22
CA GLY A 160 4.09 13.34 3.60
C GLY A 160 2.88 13.64 4.48
N THR A 161 2.65 14.90 4.83
CA THR A 161 1.46 15.31 5.59
C THR A 161 0.19 15.02 4.79
N VAL A 162 -0.80 14.39 5.43
CA VAL A 162 -2.09 14.07 4.81
C VAL A 162 -3.13 15.11 5.22
N VAL A 163 -3.79 15.71 4.23
CA VAL A 163 -4.89 16.65 4.44
C VAL A 163 -6.14 16.05 3.83
N LEU A 164 -7.02 15.49 4.65
CA LEU A 164 -8.33 15.00 4.20
C LEU A 164 -9.36 16.13 4.27
N VAL A 165 -10.39 16.04 3.43
CA VAL A 165 -11.52 16.98 3.44
C VAL A 165 -12.82 16.27 3.81
N PRO A 166 -13.82 16.99 4.34
CA PRO A 166 -15.15 16.43 4.56
C PRO A 166 -15.73 15.85 3.28
N GLN A 167 -16.60 14.84 3.44
CA GLN A 167 -17.27 14.21 2.31
C GLN A 167 -18.07 15.27 1.52
N GLY A 168 -17.89 15.31 0.20
CA GLY A 168 -18.53 16.29 -0.67
C GLY A 168 -17.81 17.65 -0.79
N ALA A 169 -16.83 17.94 0.08
CA ALA A 169 -16.06 19.19 0.00
C ALA A 169 -14.97 19.17 -1.09
N ALA A 170 -14.56 17.98 -1.54
CA ALA A 170 -13.45 17.79 -2.48
C ALA A 170 -13.67 18.49 -3.83
N GLU A 171 -14.89 18.49 -4.36
CA GLU A 171 -15.18 19.11 -5.68
C GLU A 171 -14.96 20.63 -5.64
N GLY A 172 -15.37 21.29 -4.54
CA GLY A 172 -15.17 22.73 -4.34
C GLY A 172 -13.71 23.11 -4.07
N ALA A 173 -12.88 22.16 -3.63
CA ALA A 173 -11.46 22.36 -3.32
C ALA A 173 -10.52 21.76 -4.37
N LYS A 174 -11.04 21.23 -5.50
CA LYS A 174 -10.26 20.42 -6.44
C LYS A 174 -8.99 21.08 -6.95
N ASP A 175 -8.98 22.39 -7.14
CA ASP A 175 -7.80 23.12 -7.64
C ASP A 175 -6.67 23.17 -6.61
N LEU A 176 -7.03 23.22 -5.32
CA LEU A 176 -6.08 23.19 -4.20
C LEU A 176 -5.54 21.79 -3.90
N LEU A 177 -6.24 20.73 -4.32
CA LEU A 177 -5.89 19.33 -4.05
C LEU A 177 -5.06 18.66 -5.15
N LYS A 178 -4.80 19.37 -6.26
CA LYS A 178 -4.01 18.86 -7.39
C LYS A 178 -2.52 18.87 -7.08
N ALA A 179 -1.79 17.92 -7.68
CA ALA A 179 -0.33 17.88 -7.63
C ALA A 179 0.27 19.23 -8.08
N GLY A 180 1.27 19.72 -7.34
CA GLY A 180 1.95 20.99 -7.56
C GLY A 180 1.24 22.22 -6.96
N ALA A 181 -0.01 22.11 -6.50
CA ALA A 181 -0.72 23.22 -5.88
C ALA A 181 -0.11 23.61 -4.52
N LYS A 182 -0.18 24.90 -4.18
CA LYS A 182 0.08 25.37 -2.82
C LYS A 182 -1.17 25.14 -1.99
N LEU A 183 -0.98 24.53 -0.82
CA LEU A 183 -2.07 24.18 0.09
C LEU A 183 -1.69 24.58 1.50
N ALA A 184 -2.58 25.30 2.15
CA ALA A 184 -2.63 25.49 3.58
C ALA A 184 -3.97 24.95 4.09
N ALA A 185 -3.93 24.32 5.26
CA ALA A 185 -5.09 23.70 5.87
C ALA A 185 -5.04 23.84 7.38
N GLU A 186 -6.20 23.99 7.99
CA GLU A 186 -6.37 23.81 9.44
C GLU A 186 -7.52 22.86 9.73
N GLY A 187 -7.43 22.15 10.84
CA GLY A 187 -8.46 21.20 11.24
C GLY A 187 -8.03 20.30 12.38
N ILE A 188 -8.77 19.22 12.58
CA ILE A 188 -8.54 18.27 13.67
C ILE A 188 -7.78 17.06 13.12
N GLY A 189 -6.75 16.62 13.85
CA GLY A 189 -5.92 15.52 13.38
C GLY A 189 -4.98 14.94 14.42
N SER A 190 -3.95 14.27 13.91
CA SER A 190 -2.92 13.60 14.70
C SER A 190 -1.54 13.94 14.16
N GLU A 191 -0.57 13.98 15.08
CA GLU A 191 0.84 14.16 14.79
C GLU A 191 1.62 13.19 15.69
N GLY A 192 2.45 12.34 15.08
CA GLY A 192 3.21 11.33 15.79
C GLY A 192 4.17 10.58 14.87
N GLU A 193 4.58 9.38 15.29
CA GLU A 193 5.56 8.56 14.56
C GLU A 193 5.12 8.18 13.14
N ALA A 194 3.81 8.00 12.93
CA ALA A 194 3.24 7.71 11.62
C ALA A 194 3.23 8.93 10.67
N GLY A 195 3.53 10.13 11.18
CA GLY A 195 3.49 11.40 10.47
C GLY A 195 2.36 12.31 10.95
N ARG A 196 1.95 13.23 10.07
CA ARG A 196 0.91 14.23 10.33
C ARG A 196 -0.27 14.00 9.42
N ALA A 197 -1.47 13.99 9.99
CA ALA A 197 -2.71 13.93 9.22
C ALA A 197 -3.81 14.73 9.90
N LEU A 198 -4.60 15.48 9.12
CA LEU A 198 -5.79 16.17 9.63
C LEU A 198 -6.99 16.04 8.69
N LEU A 199 -8.18 16.17 9.29
CA LEU A 199 -9.42 16.46 8.60
C LEU A 199 -9.61 17.99 8.60
N ALA A 200 -9.51 18.60 7.43
CA ALA A 200 -9.55 20.04 7.26
C ALA A 200 -10.94 20.61 7.55
N SER A 201 -11.00 21.64 8.38
CA SER A 201 -12.16 22.52 8.54
C SER A 201 -12.08 23.75 7.65
N ALA A 202 -10.87 24.15 7.24
CA ALA A 202 -10.65 25.22 6.27
C ALA A 202 -9.41 24.95 5.40
N LEU A 203 -9.44 25.40 4.14
CA LEU A 203 -8.36 25.27 3.15
C LEU A 203 -8.10 26.58 2.41
N GLY A 204 -6.87 26.79 1.96
CA GLY A 204 -6.49 27.90 1.10
C GLY A 204 -5.12 27.69 0.46
N GLU A 205 -4.65 28.64 -0.34
CA GLU A 205 -3.31 28.58 -0.95
C GLU A 205 -2.19 28.93 0.05
N ALA A 206 -2.54 29.66 1.11
CA ALA A 206 -1.64 30.11 2.16
C ALA A 206 -2.40 30.24 3.49
N PRO A 207 -1.70 30.21 4.65
CA PRO A 207 -2.34 30.31 5.97
C PRO A 207 -3.21 31.57 6.17
N GLY A 208 -2.92 32.68 5.46
CA GLY A 208 -3.72 33.90 5.52
C GLY A 208 -4.95 33.92 4.58
N ALA A 209 -5.18 32.87 3.80
CA ALA A 209 -6.20 32.79 2.76
C ALA A 209 -7.13 31.57 2.93
N LEU A 210 -7.26 31.07 4.16
CA LEU A 210 -8.09 29.92 4.47
C LEU A 210 -9.58 30.25 4.30
N LYS A 211 -10.30 29.34 3.65
CA LYS A 211 -11.76 29.37 3.50
C LYS A 211 -12.37 28.15 4.19
N PRO A 212 -13.43 28.33 4.99
CA PRO A 212 -14.13 27.21 5.61
C PRO A 212 -14.65 26.21 4.58
N LEU A 213 -14.54 24.92 4.89
CA LEU A 213 -15.15 23.86 4.10
C LEU A 213 -16.57 23.57 4.60
N PRO A 214 -17.49 23.15 3.72
CA PRO A 214 -18.80 22.66 4.13
C PRO A 214 -18.64 21.41 5.01
N ARG A 215 -19.49 21.29 6.03
CA ARG A 215 -19.54 20.12 6.92
C ARG A 215 -20.46 19.03 6.37
#